data_AF-A0A0P7X2L4-F1
#
_entry.id   AF-A0A0P7X2L4-F1
#
_cell.length_a   1.000
_cell.length_b   1.000
_cell.length_c   1.000
_cell.angle_alpha   90.00
_cell.angle_beta   90.00
_cell.angle_gamma   90.00
#
_symmetry.space_group_name_H-M   'P 1'
#
loop_
_entity.id
_entity.type
_entity.pdbx_description
1 polymer ?
#
loop_
_entity_poly.entity_id
_entity_poly.type
_entity_poly.pdbx_seq_one_letter_code
_entity_poly.pdbx_strand_id
1 'polypeptide(L)'
;MTPKEKQFIQEYTVDFCGAKAAERSGYTKKRAKVTAHELLQKRTIRDAINKRLDEMSMQSEEATARLSDIARASLQPFLKFDTKGNFTIDITSDEALTKLHTIKKLRQRTRTTPDGVVIQEVEIELHDALKALDRMLKFHGKYDANHKEDLGNSLSYHLDRVNEAIARKIASSTSGSKFAKYKE
;
A
#
# COMPACT_ATOMS: atom_id res chain seq x y z
N MET A 1 -5.45 -33.24 -19.99
CA MET A 1 -5.71 -31.89 -20.53
C MET A 1 -4.83 -31.69 -21.75
N THR A 2 -5.43 -31.30 -22.88
CA THR A 2 -4.74 -31.17 -24.18
C THR A 2 -3.95 -29.86 -24.29
N PRO A 3 -2.98 -29.74 -25.22
CA PRO A 3 -2.27 -28.47 -25.46
C PRO A 3 -3.19 -27.29 -25.79
N LYS A 4 -4.23 -27.52 -26.61
CA LYS A 4 -5.21 -26.47 -26.96
C LYS A 4 -6.06 -26.04 -25.77
N GLU A 5 -6.43 -26.97 -24.89
CA GLU A 5 -7.13 -26.67 -23.63
C GLU A 5 -6.26 -25.84 -22.69
N LYS A 6 -4.96 -26.14 -22.59
CA LYS A 6 -4.01 -25.31 -21.82
C LYS A 6 -3.91 -23.90 -22.37
N GLN A 7 -3.78 -23.75 -23.70
CA GLN A 7 -3.76 -22.43 -24.33
C GLN A 7 -5.09 -21.68 -24.08
N PHE A 8 -6.23 -22.38 -24.14
CA PHE A 8 -7.53 -21.78 -23.87
C PHE A 8 -7.62 -21.19 -22.47
N ILE A 9 -7.11 -21.91 -21.47
CA ILE A 9 -7.05 -21.41 -20.08
C ILE A 9 -6.19 -20.16 -20.00
N GLN A 10 -5.00 -20.16 -20.61
CA GLN A 10 -4.10 -19.00 -20.62
C GLN A 10 -4.78 -17.78 -21.25
N GLU A 11 -5.33 -17.94 -22.45
CA GLU A 11 -5.98 -16.85 -23.18
C GLU A 11 -7.26 -16.35 -22.50
N TYR A 12 -8.04 -17.25 -21.91
CA TYR A 12 -9.28 -16.89 -21.23
C TYR A 12 -9.01 -16.02 -20.01
N THR A 13 -7.94 -16.29 -19.25
CA THR A 13 -7.58 -15.47 -18.08
C THR A 13 -7.03 -14.08 -18.41
N VAL A 14 -6.80 -13.75 -19.69
CA VAL A 14 -6.33 -12.42 -20.12
C VAL A 14 -7.48 -11.42 -20.19
N ASP A 15 -8.59 -11.79 -20.84
CA ASP A 15 -9.71 -10.87 -21.14
C ASP A 15 -11.10 -11.44 -20.82
N PHE A 16 -11.15 -12.65 -20.24
CA PHE A 16 -12.38 -13.38 -19.89
C PHE A 16 -13.35 -13.57 -21.07
N CYS A 17 -12.85 -13.49 -22.31
CA CYS A 17 -13.64 -13.66 -23.52
C CYS A 17 -13.44 -15.05 -24.10
N GLY A 18 -14.36 -15.97 -23.77
CA GLY A 18 -14.26 -17.38 -24.20
C GLY A 18 -14.10 -17.57 -25.71
N ALA A 19 -14.86 -16.82 -26.53
CA ALA A 19 -14.76 -16.93 -27.99
C ALA A 19 -13.38 -16.52 -28.50
N LYS A 20 -12.83 -15.40 -28.02
CA LYS A 20 -11.48 -14.94 -28.39
C LYS A 20 -10.41 -15.91 -27.89
N ALA A 21 -10.56 -16.43 -26.69
CA ALA A 21 -9.67 -17.43 -26.13
C ALA A 21 -9.64 -18.71 -26.98
N ALA A 22 -10.81 -19.20 -27.41
CA ALA A 22 -10.90 -20.36 -28.30
C ALA A 22 -10.23 -20.10 -29.65
N GLU A 23 -10.46 -18.93 -30.27
CA GLU A 23 -9.80 -18.54 -31.53
C GLU A 23 -8.28 -18.51 -31.38
N ARG A 24 -7.75 -17.80 -30.37
CA ARG A 24 -6.29 -17.69 -30.11
C ARG A 24 -5.66 -19.03 -29.75
N SER A 25 -6.43 -19.96 -29.20
CA SER A 25 -5.99 -21.32 -28.86
C SER A 25 -6.01 -22.29 -30.03
N GLY A 26 -6.31 -21.81 -31.24
CA GLY A 26 -6.30 -22.61 -32.46
C GLY A 26 -7.55 -23.47 -32.66
N TYR A 27 -8.69 -23.08 -32.07
CA TYR A 27 -9.99 -23.63 -32.43
C TYR A 27 -10.61 -22.87 -33.60
N THR A 28 -11.47 -23.53 -34.36
CA THR A 28 -12.11 -22.94 -35.53
C THR A 28 -12.99 -21.75 -35.15
N LYS A 29 -12.70 -20.59 -35.75
CA LYS A 29 -13.44 -19.33 -35.54
C LYS A 29 -14.95 -19.46 -35.64
N LYS A 30 -15.44 -20.19 -36.65
CA LYS A 30 -16.89 -20.42 -36.87
C LYS A 30 -17.58 -21.08 -35.67
N ARG A 31 -16.86 -21.88 -34.87
CA ARG A 31 -17.40 -22.60 -33.70
C ARG A 31 -16.86 -22.07 -32.37
N ALA A 32 -16.05 -21.02 -32.36
CA ALA A 32 -15.33 -20.55 -31.17
C ALA A 32 -16.25 -20.29 -29.96
N LYS A 33 -17.44 -19.71 -30.16
CA LYS A 33 -18.42 -19.51 -29.09
C LYS A 33 -18.92 -20.81 -28.47
N VAL A 34 -19.27 -21.78 -29.31
CA VAL A 34 -19.79 -23.10 -28.88
C VAL A 34 -18.69 -23.88 -28.19
N THR A 35 -17.50 -23.93 -28.78
CA THR A 35 -16.32 -24.58 -28.20
C THR A 35 -15.95 -23.97 -26.86
N ALA A 36 -15.93 -22.64 -26.73
CA ALA A 36 -15.67 -21.98 -25.46
C ALA A 36 -16.70 -22.35 -24.39
N HIS A 37 -17.99 -22.39 -24.76
CA HIS A 37 -19.05 -22.82 -23.84
C HIS A 37 -18.83 -24.26 -23.36
N GLU A 38 -18.57 -25.19 -24.28
CA GLU A 38 -18.28 -26.60 -23.95
C GLU A 38 -17.04 -26.72 -23.04
N LEU A 39 -15.96 -26.01 -23.36
CA LEU A 39 -14.73 -26.00 -22.57
C LEU A 39 -14.96 -25.47 -21.16
N LEU A 40 -15.72 -24.37 -21.00
CA LEU A 40 -16.03 -23.79 -19.69
C LEU A 40 -16.96 -24.67 -18.85
N GLN A 41 -17.72 -25.60 -19.45
CA GLN A 41 -18.52 -26.57 -18.68
C GLN A 41 -17.66 -27.71 -18.12
N LYS A 42 -16.55 -28.06 -18.78
CA LYS A 42 -15.65 -29.12 -18.32
C LYS A 42 -15.06 -28.77 -16.95
N ARG A 43 -15.30 -29.64 -15.96
CA ARG A 43 -14.79 -29.47 -14.59
C ARG A 43 -13.27 -29.28 -14.56
N THR A 44 -12.53 -30.09 -15.33
CA THR A 44 -11.06 -30.00 -15.41
C THR A 44 -10.56 -28.64 -15.90
N ILE A 45 -11.29 -27.98 -16.80
CA ILE A 45 -10.95 -26.65 -17.30
C ILE A 45 -11.31 -25.58 -16.28
N ARG A 46 -12.49 -25.68 -15.63
CA ARG A 46 -12.89 -24.77 -14.56
C ARG A 46 -11.93 -24.80 -13.38
N ASP A 47 -11.56 -26.00 -12.92
CA ASP A 47 -10.62 -26.17 -11.81
C ASP A 47 -9.25 -25.57 -12.18
N ALA A 48 -8.80 -25.73 -13.44
CA ALA A 48 -7.55 -25.14 -13.91
C ALA A 48 -7.61 -23.61 -14.09
N ILE A 49 -8.76 -23.06 -14.50
CA ILE A 49 -9.00 -21.61 -14.53
C ILE A 49 -8.95 -21.05 -13.12
N ASN A 50 -9.67 -21.66 -12.17
CA ASN A 50 -9.68 -21.23 -10.77
C ASN A 50 -8.27 -21.26 -10.19
N LYS A 51 -7.54 -22.36 -10.37
CA LYS A 51 -6.15 -22.47 -9.94
C LYS A 51 -5.28 -21.35 -10.53
N ARG A 52 -5.44 -21.06 -11.82
CA ARG A 52 -4.69 -19.99 -12.46
C ARG A 52 -5.09 -18.61 -11.93
N LEU A 53 -6.37 -18.38 -11.65
CA LEU A 53 -6.84 -17.16 -11.01
C LEU A 53 -6.26 -17.01 -9.61
N ASP A 54 -6.18 -18.09 -8.84
CA ASP A 54 -5.57 -18.10 -7.51
C ASP A 54 -4.05 -17.79 -7.60
N GLU A 55 -3.35 -18.37 -8.58
CA GLU A 55 -1.94 -18.09 -8.88
C GLU A 55 -1.71 -16.63 -9.34
N MET A 56 -2.67 -16.05 -10.08
CA MET A 56 -2.62 -14.65 -10.53
C MET A 56 -3.10 -13.68 -9.46
N SER A 57 -3.86 -14.16 -8.47
CA SER A 57 -4.39 -13.34 -7.39
C SER A 57 -3.30 -13.00 -6.39
N MET A 58 -3.40 -11.81 -5.83
CA MET A 58 -2.58 -11.44 -4.67
C MET A 58 -2.93 -12.38 -3.52
N GLN A 59 -1.92 -13.05 -2.96
CA GLN A 59 -2.10 -13.93 -1.82
C GLN A 59 -2.62 -13.12 -0.61
N SER A 60 -3.41 -13.76 0.24
CA SER A 60 -4.07 -13.08 1.37
C SER A 60 -3.04 -12.47 2.34
N GLU A 61 -1.89 -13.13 2.50
CA GLU A 61 -0.76 -12.69 3.31
C GLU A 61 -0.13 -11.42 2.74
N GLU A 62 0.07 -11.36 1.41
CA GLU A 62 0.59 -10.18 0.74
C GLU A 62 -0.38 -9.00 0.86
N ALA A 63 -1.68 -9.25 0.65
CA ALA A 63 -2.71 -8.23 0.82
C ALA A 63 -2.72 -7.66 2.25
N THR A 64 -2.59 -8.55 3.25
CA THR A 64 -2.53 -8.16 4.67
C THR A 64 -1.26 -7.37 4.99
N ALA A 65 -0.11 -7.78 4.45
CA ALA A 65 1.16 -7.07 4.62
C ALA A 65 1.09 -5.66 4.04
N ARG A 66 0.62 -5.52 2.79
CA ARG A 66 0.45 -4.19 2.14
C ARG A 66 -0.54 -3.30 2.88
N LEU A 67 -1.66 -3.87 3.35
CA LEU A 67 -2.65 -3.13 4.14
C LEU A 67 -2.05 -2.65 5.47
N SER A 68 -1.21 -3.48 6.09
CA SER A 68 -0.48 -3.14 7.31
C SER A 68 0.53 -2.03 7.08
N ASP A 69 1.24 -2.02 5.95
CA ASP A 69 2.16 -0.94 5.58
C ASP A 69 1.42 0.38 5.38
N ILE A 70 0.27 0.38 4.71
CA ILE A 70 -0.59 1.57 4.56
C ILE A 70 -1.09 2.05 5.92
N ALA A 71 -1.56 1.15 6.77
CA ALA A 71 -2.06 1.48 8.10
C ALA A 71 -0.99 2.13 9.01
N ARG A 72 0.29 1.78 8.79
CA ARG A 72 1.44 2.34 9.54
C ARG A 72 2.14 3.48 8.81
N ALA A 73 1.68 3.87 7.62
CA ALA A 73 2.37 4.83 6.79
C ALA A 73 2.52 6.19 7.51
N SER A 74 3.67 6.81 7.32
CA SER A 74 4.01 8.12 7.87
C SER A 74 4.69 8.95 6.79
N LEU A 75 4.60 10.27 6.89
CA LEU A 75 5.32 11.18 6.00
C LEU A 75 6.83 11.23 6.31
N GLN A 76 7.24 10.83 7.50
CA GLN A 76 8.62 10.94 7.98
C GLN A 76 9.69 10.40 7.01
N PRO A 77 9.53 9.24 6.35
CA PRO A 77 10.51 8.73 5.38
C PRO A 77 10.76 9.65 4.20
N PHE A 78 9.78 10.51 3.87
CA PHE A 78 9.81 11.41 2.72
C PHE A 78 10.25 12.83 3.08
N LEU A 79 10.57 13.12 4.35
CA LEU A 79 10.90 14.47 4.80
C LEU A 79 12.37 14.59 5.16
N LYS A 80 13.03 15.62 4.61
CA LYS A 80 14.34 16.09 5.05
C LYS A 80 14.18 17.44 5.76
N PHE A 81 14.74 17.55 6.95
CA PHE A 81 14.71 18.80 7.72
C PHE A 81 16.08 19.47 7.71
N ASP A 82 16.10 20.79 7.56
CA ASP A 82 17.30 21.60 7.77
C ASP A 82 17.49 21.97 9.26
N THR A 83 18.60 22.62 9.58
CA THR A 83 18.92 23.05 10.95
C THR A 83 17.99 24.13 11.50
N LYS A 84 17.16 24.74 10.66
CA LYS A 84 16.18 25.78 11.01
C LYS A 84 14.76 25.22 11.13
N GLY A 85 14.57 23.93 10.88
CA GLY A 85 13.27 23.26 10.95
C GLY A 85 12.42 23.38 9.67
N ASN A 86 12.97 23.92 8.58
CA ASN A 86 12.31 23.84 7.28
C ASN A 86 12.41 22.41 6.76
N PHE A 87 11.38 21.97 6.03
CA PHE A 87 11.38 20.64 5.43
C PHE A 87 11.40 20.71 3.91
N THR A 88 11.99 19.70 3.30
CA THR A 88 11.86 19.37 1.88
C THR A 88 11.36 17.94 1.73
N ILE A 89 10.70 17.67 0.61
CA ILE A 89 10.28 16.31 0.27
C ILE A 89 11.44 15.63 -0.46
N ASP A 90 11.85 14.47 0.04
CA ASP A 90 12.82 13.60 -0.60
C ASP A 90 12.25 12.20 -0.83
N ILE A 91 12.10 11.82 -2.09
CA ILE A 91 11.62 10.50 -2.51
C ILE A 91 12.75 9.56 -2.95
N THR A 92 14.01 10.01 -2.83
CA THR A 92 15.19 9.31 -3.33
C THR A 92 16.01 8.64 -2.23
N SER A 93 15.71 8.91 -0.96
CA SER A 93 16.35 8.23 0.17
C SER A 93 16.01 6.73 0.17
N ASP A 94 16.92 5.88 0.66
CA ASP A 94 16.68 4.44 0.76
C ASP A 94 15.40 4.13 1.56
N GLU A 95 15.16 4.88 2.64
CA GLU A 95 13.94 4.74 3.45
C GLU A 95 12.67 5.07 2.64
N ALA A 96 12.68 6.19 1.90
CA ALA A 96 11.57 6.58 1.03
C ALA A 96 11.30 5.55 -0.06
N LEU A 97 12.35 5.02 -0.69
CA LEU A 97 12.23 4.02 -1.76
C LEU A 97 11.48 2.77 -1.31
N THR A 98 11.70 2.32 -0.07
CA THR A 98 10.95 1.18 0.50
C THR A 98 9.48 1.48 0.79
N LYS A 99 9.10 2.76 0.91
CA LYS A 99 7.76 3.21 1.31
C LYS A 99 6.95 3.84 0.18
N LEU A 100 7.47 3.93 -1.05
CA LEU A 100 6.77 4.54 -2.19
C LEU A 100 5.38 3.95 -2.43
N HIS A 101 5.17 2.65 -2.15
CA HIS A 101 3.88 1.98 -2.31
C HIS A 101 2.77 2.51 -1.38
N THR A 102 3.11 3.32 -0.37
CA THR A 102 2.16 3.98 0.53
C THR A 102 1.66 5.32 -0.01
N ILE A 103 2.29 5.85 -1.07
CA ILE A 103 1.92 7.12 -1.70
C ILE A 103 0.68 6.90 -2.58
N LYS A 104 -0.40 7.61 -2.26
CA LYS A 104 -1.62 7.68 -3.06
C LYS A 104 -1.48 8.64 -4.23
N LYS A 105 -0.71 9.73 -4.06
CA LYS A 105 -0.57 10.80 -5.04
C LYS A 105 0.79 11.46 -4.94
N LEU A 106 1.40 11.72 -6.09
CA LEU A 106 2.63 12.49 -6.24
C LEU A 106 2.41 13.52 -7.35
N ARG A 107 2.65 14.80 -7.07
CA ARG A 107 2.59 15.88 -8.06
C ARG A 107 3.83 16.75 -7.96
N GLN A 108 4.35 17.16 -9.11
CA GLN A 108 5.40 18.15 -9.23
C GLN A 108 4.90 19.27 -10.14
N ARG A 109 5.09 20.52 -9.71
CA ARG A 109 4.73 21.72 -10.47
C ARG A 109 5.93 22.63 -10.56
N THR A 110 6.10 23.24 -11.71
CA THR A 110 7.14 24.25 -11.93
C THR A 110 6.44 25.56 -12.26
N ARG A 111 6.78 26.63 -11.54
CA ARG A 111 6.28 27.98 -11.83
C ARG A 111 7.46 28.95 -11.92
N THR A 112 7.49 29.74 -12.97
CA THR A 112 8.46 30.83 -13.12
C THR A 112 7.82 32.12 -12.64
N THR A 113 8.48 32.86 -11.75
CA THR A 113 8.04 34.18 -11.33
C THR A 113 8.34 35.22 -12.42
N PRO A 114 7.69 36.40 -12.39
CA PRO A 114 8.01 37.50 -13.32
C PRO A 114 9.49 37.89 -13.34
N ASP A 115 10.20 37.69 -12.23
CA ASP A 115 11.64 37.97 -12.09
C ASP A 115 12.54 36.83 -12.61
N GLY A 116 11.96 35.83 -13.27
CA GLY A 116 12.68 34.70 -13.85
C GLY A 116 13.04 33.56 -12.88
N VAL A 117 12.60 33.64 -11.62
CA VAL A 117 12.90 32.60 -10.61
C VAL A 117 12.03 31.37 -10.84
N VAL A 118 12.67 30.21 -10.99
CA VAL A 118 11.98 28.92 -11.16
C VAL A 118 11.70 28.31 -9.77
N ILE A 119 10.43 28.15 -9.45
CA ILE A 119 9.94 27.50 -8.23
C ILE A 119 9.45 26.10 -8.59
N GLN A 120 9.95 25.09 -7.87
CA GLN A 120 9.45 23.72 -7.94
C GLN A 120 8.65 23.39 -6.68
N GLU A 121 7.39 23.00 -6.88
CA GLU A 121 6.48 22.58 -5.82
C GLU A 121 6.25 21.07 -5.94
N VAL A 122 6.49 20.32 -4.87
CA VAL A 122 6.20 18.88 -4.79
C VAL A 122 5.09 18.66 -3.77
N GLU A 123 4.09 17.88 -4.14
CA GLU A 123 2.97 17.48 -3.30
C GLU A 123 2.93 15.95 -3.21
N ILE A 124 2.90 15.41 -2.00
CA ILE A 124 2.68 13.99 -1.73
C ILE A 124 1.45 13.78 -0.85
N GLU A 125 0.66 12.77 -1.17
CA GLU A 125 -0.49 12.32 -0.37
C GLU A 125 -0.33 10.83 -0.12
N LEU A 126 -0.44 10.39 1.13
CA LEU A 126 -0.41 8.98 1.48
C LEU A 126 -1.80 8.34 1.35
N HIS A 127 -1.85 7.03 1.25
CA HIS A 127 -3.11 6.29 1.37
C HIS A 127 -3.75 6.52 2.76
N ASP A 128 -5.07 6.36 2.82
CA ASP A 128 -5.84 6.55 4.05
C ASP A 128 -5.56 5.43 5.06
N ALA A 129 -4.77 5.76 6.07
CA ALA A 129 -4.39 4.84 7.15
C ALA A 129 -5.59 4.38 7.99
N LEU A 130 -6.58 5.25 8.22
CA LEU A 130 -7.76 4.91 9.02
C LEU A 130 -8.64 3.89 8.30
N LYS A 131 -8.82 4.07 6.98
CA LYS A 131 -9.55 3.10 6.15
C LYS A 131 -8.82 1.75 6.09
N ALA A 132 -7.49 1.75 6.09
CA ALA A 132 -6.71 0.52 6.17
C ALA A 132 -6.89 -0.18 7.52
N LEU A 133 -6.81 0.57 8.62
CA LEU A 133 -7.04 0.05 9.98
C LEU A 133 -8.45 -0.51 10.16
N ASP A 134 -9.48 0.19 9.68
CA ASP A 134 -10.87 -0.30 9.72
C ASP A 134 -11.03 -1.65 9.01
N ARG A 135 -10.44 -1.79 7.82
CA ARG A 135 -10.45 -3.06 7.07
C ARG A 135 -9.70 -4.16 7.81
N MET A 136 -8.57 -3.85 8.44
CA MET A 136 -7.83 -4.81 9.25
C MET A 136 -8.62 -5.26 10.47
N LEU A 137 -9.25 -4.33 11.21
CA LEU A 137 -10.06 -4.66 12.38
C LEU A 137 -11.25 -5.55 12.02
N LYS A 138 -11.92 -5.26 10.89
CA LYS A 138 -12.99 -6.12 10.35
C LYS A 138 -12.48 -7.51 9.99
N PHE A 139 -11.35 -7.60 9.31
CA PHE A 139 -10.74 -8.89 8.95
C PHE A 139 -10.39 -9.73 10.19
N HIS A 140 -9.91 -9.08 11.26
CA HIS A 140 -9.59 -9.74 12.53
C HIS A 140 -10.79 -10.00 13.45
N GLY A 141 -12.03 -9.72 13.01
CA GLY A 141 -13.22 -9.91 13.83
C GLY A 141 -13.30 -8.98 15.05
N LYS A 142 -12.55 -7.87 15.08
CA LYS A 142 -12.53 -6.90 16.19
C LYS A 142 -13.61 -5.81 16.07
N TYR A 143 -14.56 -5.98 15.16
CA TYR A 143 -15.65 -5.03 14.90
C TYR A 143 -16.98 -5.58 15.45
N ASP A 144 -17.00 -5.92 16.74
CA ASP A 144 -18.24 -6.27 17.44
C ASP A 144 -18.61 -5.20 18.46
N ALA A 145 -19.91 -4.92 18.57
CA ALA A 145 -20.52 -3.78 19.29
C ALA A 145 -20.22 -3.67 20.80
N ASN A 146 -19.44 -4.58 21.37
CA ASN A 146 -19.14 -4.66 22.81
C ASN A 146 -17.72 -4.19 23.23
N HIS A 147 -16.90 -3.63 22.32
CA HIS A 147 -15.50 -3.24 22.61
C HIS A 147 -15.30 -1.89 23.35
N LYS A 148 -16.24 -1.45 24.19
CA LYS A 148 -16.07 -0.18 24.93
C LYS A 148 -15.00 -0.26 26.03
N GLU A 149 -14.78 -1.43 26.63
CA GLU A 149 -13.82 -1.60 27.73
C GLU A 149 -12.35 -1.58 27.28
N ASP A 150 -12.03 -2.07 26.08
CA ASP A 150 -10.65 -2.12 25.56
C ASP A 150 -10.09 -0.75 25.12
N LEU A 151 -10.96 0.20 24.76
CA LEU A 151 -10.53 1.55 24.36
C LEU A 151 -9.89 2.32 25.53
N GLY A 152 -10.38 2.12 26.76
CA GLY A 152 -9.87 2.79 27.96
C GLY A 152 -8.43 2.38 28.29
N ASN A 153 -8.15 1.08 28.22
CA ASN A 153 -6.81 0.54 28.47
C ASN A 153 -5.81 0.96 27.38
N SER A 154 -6.25 1.02 26.13
CA SER A 154 -5.43 1.48 25.01
C SER A 154 -5.06 2.97 25.12
N LEU A 155 -6.02 3.84 25.50
CA LEU A 155 -5.76 5.26 25.71
C LEU A 155 -4.72 5.51 26.81
N SER A 156 -4.79 4.76 27.92
CA SER A 156 -3.80 4.85 29.01
C SER A 156 -2.40 4.52 28.50
N TYR A 157 -2.25 3.40 27.78
CA TYR A 157 -0.96 2.98 27.22
C TYR A 157 -0.37 4.02 26.25
N HIS A 158 -1.20 4.64 25.41
CA HIS A 158 -0.76 5.69 24.50
C HIS A 158 -0.35 6.98 25.23
N LEU A 159 -1.09 7.38 26.27
CA LEU A 159 -0.74 8.52 27.11
C LEU A 159 0.61 8.31 27.81
N ASP A 160 0.85 7.12 28.35
CA ASP A 160 2.11 6.78 29.02
C ASP A 160 3.30 6.88 28.06
N ARG A 161 3.17 6.36 26.83
CA ARG A 161 4.23 6.47 25.81
C ARG A 161 4.51 7.91 25.39
N VAL A 162 3.48 8.75 25.26
CA VAL A 162 3.65 10.17 24.92
C VAL A 162 4.35 10.90 26.05
N ASN A 163 3.93 10.67 27.30
CA ASN A 163 4.56 11.24 28.48
C ASN A 163 6.02 10.84 28.61
N GLU A 164 6.36 9.58 28.33
CA GLU A 164 7.73 9.09 28.35
C GLU A 164 8.59 9.74 27.25
N ALA A 165 8.05 9.90 26.04
CA ALA A 165 8.76 10.58 24.95
C ALA A 165 9.03 12.06 25.25
N ILE A 166 8.04 12.75 25.86
CA ILE A 166 8.19 14.12 26.32
C ILE A 166 9.26 14.22 27.41
N ALA A 167 9.22 13.32 28.40
CA ALA A 167 10.19 13.27 29.49
C ALA A 167 11.62 13.06 28.98
N ARG A 168 11.83 12.14 28.02
CA ARG A 168 13.14 11.92 27.38
C ARG A 168 13.65 13.17 26.67
N LYS A 169 12.77 13.89 25.97
CA LYS A 169 13.15 15.12 25.25
C LYS A 169 13.52 16.26 26.21
N ILE A 170 12.79 16.42 27.31
CA ILE A 170 13.10 17.39 28.38
C ILE A 170 14.42 17.02 29.08
N ALA A 171 14.67 15.74 29.36
CA ALA A 171 15.92 15.29 29.96
C ALA A 171 17.12 15.61 29.06
N SER A 172 17.00 15.37 27.75
CA SER A 172 18.05 15.67 26.77
C SER A 172 18.33 17.16 26.56
N SER A 173 17.35 18.04 26.78
CA SER A 173 17.53 19.50 26.71
C SER A 173 18.11 20.08 28.01
N THR A 174 17.81 19.46 29.16
CA THR A 174 18.29 19.92 30.48
C THR A 174 19.76 19.55 30.72
N SER A 175 20.24 18.43 30.15
CA SER A 175 21.66 18.03 30.21
C SER A 175 22.60 18.95 29.42
N GLY A 176 22.09 19.72 28.45
CA GLY A 176 22.88 20.70 27.68
C GLY A 176 23.08 22.06 28.36
N SER A 177 22.31 22.39 29.40
CA SER A 177 22.31 23.72 30.01
C SER A 177 23.27 23.89 31.21
N LYS A 178 23.89 22.81 31.72
CA LYS A 178 24.71 22.86 32.95
C LYS A 178 26.22 23.09 32.74
N PHE A 179 26.70 23.36 31.52
CA PHE A 179 28.15 23.51 31.25
C PHE A 179 28.62 24.91 30.77
N ALA A 180 27.79 25.95 30.86
CA ALA A 180 28.14 27.30 30.36
C ALA A 180 28.30 28.39 31.44
N LYS A 181 28.57 28.03 32.70
CA LYS A 181 29.07 28.96 33.71
C LYS A 181 30.26 28.31 34.41
N TYR A 182 31.31 29.08 34.66
CA TYR A 182 32.66 28.69 35.10
C TYR A 182 33.65 28.33 33.98
N LYS A 183 34.16 29.38 33.33
CA LYS A 183 35.60 29.60 33.18
C LYS A 183 35.82 31.11 33.00
N GLU A 184 36.29 31.72 34.08
CA GLU A 184 37.02 32.99 34.07
C GLU A 184 38.30 32.87 33.24
#